data_AF-A0A495Z4N8-F1
#
_entry.id   AF-A0A495Z4N8-F1
#
_cell.length_a   1.000
_cell.length_b   1.000
_cell.length_c   1.000
_cell.angle_alpha   90.00
_cell.angle_beta   90.00
_cell.angle_gamma   90.00
#
_symmetry.space_group_name_H-M   'P 1'
#
loop_
_entity.id
_entity.type
_entity.pdbx_description
1 polymer ?
#
loop_
_entity_poly.entity_id
_entity_poly.type
_entity_poly.pdbx_seq_one_letter_code
_entity_poly.pdbx_strand_id
1 'polypeptide(L)'
;MSIPIEITQHHIDTGKVMDAFNCAIAVGLKQEFAYEISVTSMIVIGKDAYRAMPEVVRWFGDFDRGRPVKPITIELVSSDCDMGTYRRKGREPIPICGEASVVDS
;
A
#
# COMPACT_ATOMS: atom_id res chain seq x y z
N MET A 1 6.51 -9.63 12.06
CA MET A 1 6.27 -8.34 12.77
C MET A 1 5.13 -7.66 12.04
N SER A 2 4.18 -7.03 12.75
CA SER A 2 3.12 -6.25 12.12
C SER A 2 3.26 -4.76 12.44
N ILE A 3 2.92 -3.91 11.46
CA ILE A 3 2.97 -2.45 11.58
C ILE A 3 1.61 -1.89 11.14
N PRO A 4 0.80 -1.32 12.05
CA PRO A 4 -0.44 -0.65 11.69
C PRO A 4 -0.15 0.74 11.13
N ILE A 5 -0.85 1.11 10.06
CA ILE A 5 -0.75 2.40 9.37
C ILE A 5 -2.15 2.97 9.18
N GLU A 6 -2.38 4.16 9.73
CA GLU A 6 -3.67 4.83 9.61
C GLU A 6 -3.76 5.64 8.32
N ILE A 7 -4.76 5.34 7.49
CA ILE A 7 -5.12 6.11 6.30
C ILE A 7 -6.26 7.05 6.67
N THR A 8 -5.91 8.27 7.05
CA THR A 8 -6.84 9.30 7.53
C THR A 8 -7.61 9.98 6.39
N GLN A 9 -8.62 10.78 6.74
CA GLN A 9 -9.34 11.62 5.78
C GLN A 9 -8.40 12.60 5.06
N HIS A 10 -7.39 13.14 5.76
CA HIS A 10 -6.41 14.02 5.14
C HIS A 10 -5.63 13.31 4.01
N HIS A 11 -5.29 12.02 4.19
CA HIS A 11 -4.62 11.23 3.15
C HIS A 11 -5.54 10.99 1.94
N ILE A 12 -6.83 10.80 2.18
CA ILE A 12 -7.85 10.67 1.13
C ILE A 12 -7.96 11.98 0.35
N ASP A 13 -8.05 13.12 1.04
CA ASP A 13 -8.25 14.44 0.43
C ASP A 13 -7.02 14.92 -0.36
N THR A 14 -5.82 14.53 0.07
CA THR A 14 -4.56 14.93 -0.58
C THR A 14 -4.05 13.91 -1.59
N GLY A 15 -4.54 12.68 -1.51
CA GLY A 15 -4.20 11.60 -2.42
C GLY A 15 -4.65 11.88 -3.85
N LYS A 16 -3.93 11.32 -4.81
CA LYS A 16 -4.25 11.42 -6.24
C LYS A 16 -4.76 10.08 -6.77
N VAL A 17 -5.94 10.11 -7.38
CA VAL A 17 -6.51 8.95 -8.07
C VAL A 17 -5.60 8.52 -9.23
N MET A 18 -5.52 7.21 -9.48
CA MET A 18 -4.76 6.61 -10.58
C MET A 18 -3.25 6.93 -10.55
N ASP A 19 -2.72 7.38 -9.41
CA ASP A 19 -1.30 7.66 -9.20
C ASP A 19 -0.73 6.74 -8.13
N ALA A 20 -0.04 5.69 -8.56
CA ALA A 20 0.55 4.69 -7.67
C ALA A 20 1.52 5.27 -6.63
N PHE A 21 2.12 6.43 -6.88
CA PHE A 21 3.10 7.03 -5.96
C PHE A 21 2.48 8.05 -5.01
N ASN A 22 1.29 8.56 -5.32
CA ASN A 22 0.66 9.63 -4.56
C ASN A 22 -0.81 9.36 -4.22
N CYS A 23 -1.30 8.12 -4.35
CA CYS A 23 -2.61 7.74 -3.85
C CYS A 23 -2.69 7.86 -2.31
N ALA A 24 -3.90 7.82 -1.76
CA ALA A 24 -4.11 8.02 -0.32
C ALA A 24 -3.28 7.06 0.56
N ILE A 25 -3.19 5.77 0.19
CA ILE A 25 -2.35 4.80 0.92
C ILE A 25 -0.86 5.18 0.83
N ALA A 26 -0.38 5.58 -0.35
CA ALA A 26 1.02 5.98 -0.53
C ALA A 26 1.36 7.24 0.28
N VAL A 27 0.42 8.19 0.36
CA VAL A 27 0.58 9.40 1.20
C VAL A 27 0.70 9.03 2.67
N GLY A 28 -0.18 8.18 3.19
CA GLY A 28 -0.10 7.72 4.58
C GLY A 28 1.21 7.00 4.89
N LEU A 29 1.62 6.05 4.03
CA LEU A 29 2.87 5.32 4.22
C LEU A 29 4.12 6.21 4.20
N LYS A 30 4.14 7.29 3.42
CA LYS A 30 5.28 8.23 3.38
C LYS A 30 5.48 9.00 4.68
N GLN A 31 4.47 9.07 5.56
CA GLN A 31 4.63 9.69 6.88
C GLN A 31 5.42 8.79 7.83
N GLU A 32 5.28 7.47 7.67
CA GLU A 32 5.91 6.47 8.53
C GLU A 32 7.27 5.99 7.98
N PHE A 33 7.44 6.05 6.65
CA PHE A 33 8.61 5.48 5.98
C PHE A 33 9.35 6.51 5.11
N ALA A 34 10.66 6.65 5.33
CA ALA A 34 11.54 7.51 4.54
C ALA A 34 12.03 6.83 3.24
N TYR A 35 11.15 6.14 2.51
CA TYR A 35 11.46 5.38 1.30
C TYR A 35 10.58 5.76 0.09
N GLU A 36 10.98 5.35 -1.12
CA GLU A 36 10.08 5.40 -2.29
C GLU A 36 8.90 4.44 -2.03
N ILE A 37 7.68 4.97 -2.01
CA ILE A 37 6.44 4.21 -1.85
C ILE A 37 5.71 4.12 -3.19
N SER A 38 5.27 2.92 -3.57
CA SER A 38 4.32 2.75 -4.67
C SER A 38 3.23 1.74 -4.32
N VAL A 39 1.98 2.05 -4.63
CA VAL A 39 0.81 1.25 -4.30
C VAL A 39 0.07 0.89 -5.59
N THR A 40 -0.06 -0.41 -5.83
CA THR A 40 -0.83 -1.01 -6.93
C THR A 40 -1.51 -2.28 -6.39
N SER A 41 -1.45 -3.41 -7.10
CA SER A 41 -1.74 -4.73 -6.50
C SER A 41 -0.69 -5.16 -5.46
N MET A 42 0.42 -4.42 -5.38
CA MET A 42 1.46 -4.55 -4.35
C MET A 42 1.69 -3.19 -3.70
N ILE A 43 2.02 -3.20 -2.41
CA ILE A 43 2.57 -2.04 -1.71
C ILE A 43 4.08 -2.23 -1.67
N VAL A 44 4.82 -1.38 -2.37
CA VAL A 44 6.29 -1.41 -2.40
C VAL A 44 6.82 -0.28 -1.53
N ILE A 45 7.70 -0.62 -0.60
CA ILE A 45 8.36 0.29 0.34
C ILE A 45 9.86 0.09 0.18
N GLY A 46 10.52 0.98 -0.58
CA GLY A 46 11.94 0.85 -0.87
C GLY A 46 12.28 -0.44 -1.62
N LYS A 47 12.88 -1.41 -0.92
CA LYS A 47 13.28 -2.72 -1.48
C LYS A 47 12.37 -3.87 -1.06
N ASP A 48 11.30 -3.60 -0.33
CA ASP A 48 10.38 -4.61 0.17
C ASP A 48 9.01 -4.44 -0.49
N ALA A 49 8.42 -5.55 -0.92
CA ALA A 49 7.06 -5.58 -1.46
C ALA A 49 6.11 -6.34 -0.51
N TYR A 50 4.93 -5.79 -0.33
CA TYR A 50 3.84 -6.38 0.43
C TYR A 50 2.67 -6.65 -0.51
N ARG A 51 2.13 -7.87 -0.46
CA ARG A 51 0.93 -8.23 -1.21
C ARG A 51 -0.27 -7.49 -0.63
N ALA A 52 -0.95 -6.68 -1.44
CA ALA A 52 -2.19 -6.06 -1.00
C ALA A 52 -3.30 -7.12 -0.97
N MET A 53 -3.91 -7.32 0.19
CA MET A 53 -5.04 -8.23 0.36
C MET A 53 -6.30 -7.68 -0.31
N PRO A 54 -7.30 -8.53 -0.63
CA PRO A 54 -8.46 -8.14 -1.43
C PRO A 54 -9.20 -6.89 -0.91
N GLU A 55 -9.26 -6.69 0.40
CA GLU A 55 -9.88 -5.54 1.04
C GLU A 55 -9.10 -4.24 0.80
N VAL A 56 -7.77 -4.28 0.83
CA VAL A 56 -6.90 -3.14 0.47
C VAL A 56 -7.06 -2.82 -1.02
N VAL A 57 -7.05 -3.85 -1.88
CA VAL A 57 -7.24 -3.68 -3.33
C VAL A 57 -8.62 -3.10 -3.64
N ARG A 58 -9.68 -3.55 -2.95
CA ARG A 58 -11.03 -3.03 -3.12
C ARG A 58 -11.11 -1.57 -2.70
N TRP A 59 -10.58 -1.22 -1.52
CA TRP A 59 -10.57 0.14 -1.03
C TRP A 59 -9.81 1.08 -1.99
N PHE A 60 -8.62 0.67 -2.41
CA PHE A 60 -7.81 1.40 -3.39
C PHE A 60 -8.54 1.56 -4.73
N GLY A 61 -9.20 0.50 -5.20
CA GLY A 61 -9.99 0.54 -6.44
C GLY A 61 -11.21 1.45 -6.35
N ASP A 62 -11.87 1.56 -5.19
CA ASP A 62 -12.97 2.50 -4.99
C ASP A 62 -12.45 3.95 -4.94
N PHE A 63 -11.32 4.20 -4.27
CA PHE A 63 -10.63 5.50 -4.28
C PHE A 63 -10.27 5.94 -5.72
N ASP A 64 -9.61 5.07 -6.50
CA ASP A 64 -9.21 5.37 -7.88
C ASP A 64 -10.40 5.65 -8.81
N ARG A 65 -11.56 5.07 -8.53
CA ARG A 65 -12.81 5.32 -9.27
C ARG A 65 -13.54 6.58 -8.81
N GLY A 66 -12.99 7.33 -7.85
CA GLY A 66 -13.63 8.50 -7.26
C GLY A 66 -14.88 8.18 -6.45
N ARG A 67 -15.03 6.92 -6.00
CA ARG A 67 -16.14 6.54 -5.12
C ARG A 67 -15.84 7.00 -3.70
N PRO A 68 -16.88 7.31 -2.89
CA PRO A 68 -16.68 7.62 -1.49
C PRO A 68 -15.99 6.45 -0.78
N VAL A 69 -14.86 6.74 -0.14
CA VAL A 69 -14.13 5.82 0.73
C VAL A 69 -14.03 6.43 2.13
N LYS A 70 -13.94 5.57 3.14
CA LYS A 70 -13.73 5.97 4.53
C LYS A 70 -12.26 5.80 4.92
N PRO A 71 -11.78 6.51 5.96
CA PRO A 71 -10.52 6.18 6.60
C PRO A 71 -10.43 4.68 6.96
N ILE A 72 -9.24 4.11 6.85
CA ILE A 72 -8.97 2.70 7.19
C ILE A 72 -7.63 2.59 7.90
N THR A 73 -7.46 1.53 8.68
CA THR A 73 -6.14 1.11 9.17
C THR A 73 -5.69 -0.08 8.35
N ILE A 74 -4.52 0.02 7.70
CA ILE A 74 -3.86 -1.13 7.08
C ILE A 74 -2.81 -1.70 8.03
N GLU A 75 -2.69 -3.01 8.10
CA GLU A 75 -1.62 -3.69 8.83
C GLU A 75 -0.64 -4.31 7.84
N LEU A 76 0.63 -3.90 7.92
CA LEU A 76 1.72 -4.51 7.17
C LEU A 76 2.29 -5.67 7.97
N VAL A 77 1.99 -6.90 7.57
CA VAL A 77 2.47 -8.11 8.22
C VAL A 77 3.71 -8.59 7.47
N SER A 78 4.88 -8.47 8.10
CA SER A 78 6.14 -8.96 7.55
C SER A 78 6.32 -10.45 7.85
N SER A 79 6.65 -11.22 6.82
CA SER A 79 7.02 -12.63 6.84
C SER A 79 8.46 -12.81 6.31
N ASP A 80 8.96 -14.04 6.29
CA ASP A 80 10.16 -14.34 5.51
C ASP A 80 9.90 -13.99 4.03
N CYS A 81 10.90 -13.41 3.36
CA CYS A 81 10.78 -12.92 1.98
C CYS A 81 10.81 -14.05 0.92
N ASP A 82 10.05 -15.12 1.14
CA ASP A 82 10.03 -16.34 0.32
C ASP A 82 8.82 -16.42 -0.62
N MET A 83 7.88 -15.47 -0.54
CA MET A 83 6.66 -15.40 -1.36
C MET A 83 6.90 -15.07 -2.84
N GLY A 84 8.16 -14.98 -3.26
CA GLY A 84 8.59 -14.69 -4.62
C GLY A 84 9.08 -13.25 -4.79
N THR A 85 9.02 -12.76 -6.02
CA THR A 85 9.49 -11.41 -6.36
C THR A 85 8.46 -10.65 -7.18
N TYR A 86 8.29 -9.37 -6.85
CA TYR A 86 7.58 -8.40 -7.67
C TYR A 86 8.53 -7.84 -8.74
N ARG A 87 8.11 -7.87 -10.01
CA ARG A 87 8.91 -7.37 -11.13
C ARG A 87 8.26 -6.15 -11.75
N ARG A 88 8.96 -5.01 -11.66
CA ARG A 88 8.63 -3.81 -12.42
C ARG A 88 9.53 -3.73 -13.65
N LYS A 89 8.95 -3.48 -14.83
CA LYS A 89 9.69 -3.44 -16.10
C LYS A 89 10.89 -2.49 -16.00
N GLY A 90 12.08 -3.01 -16.29
CA GLY A 90 13.34 -2.24 -16.26
C GLY A 90 13.92 -1.99 -14.86
N ARG A 91 13.40 -2.63 -13.80
CA ARG A 91 13.99 -2.63 -12.46
C ARG A 91 14.34 -4.05 -12.02
N GLU A 92 15.25 -4.15 -11.06
CA GLU A 92 15.57 -5.42 -10.40
C GLU A 92 14.33 -6.01 -9.71
N PRO A 93 14.22 -7.34 -9.59
CA PRO A 93 13.16 -7.99 -8.83
C PRO A 93 13.17 -7.52 -7.36
N ILE A 94 11.99 -7.21 -6.83
CA ILE A 94 11.79 -6.79 -5.44
C ILE A 94 11.24 -7.99 -4.66
N PRO A 95 11.87 -8.43 -3.56
CA PRO A 95 11.34 -9.52 -2.75
C PRO A 95 9.96 -9.18 -2.18
N ILE A 96 9.07 -10.19 -2.13
CA ILE A 96 7.79 -10.07 -1.46
C ILE A 96 7.98 -10.55 -0.01
N CYS A 97 7.92 -9.62 0.93
CA CYS A 97 8.28 -9.80 2.33
C CYS A 97 7.09 -9.74 3.29
N GLY A 98 5.86 -9.68 2.76
CA GLY A 98 4.69 -9.65 3.61
C GLY A 98 3.37 -9.41 2.88
N GLU A 99 2.34 -9.20 3.67
CA GLU A 99 1.00 -8.87 3.23
C GLU A 99 0.53 -7.55 3.87
N ALA A 100 -0.43 -6.90 3.23
CA ALA A 100 -1.10 -5.71 3.73
C ALA A 100 -2.61 -5.95 3.76
N SER A 101 -3.20 -5.95 4.95
CA SER A 101 -4.63 -6.19 5.20
C SER A 101 -5.30 -4.98 5.86
N VAL A 102 -6.63 -4.86 5.75
CA VAL A 102 -7.37 -3.86 6.55
C VAL A 102 -7.74 -4.48 7.88
N VAL A 103 -7.46 -3.79 8.98
CA VAL A 103 -7.73 -4.28 10.34
C VAL A 103 -8.88 -3.56 11.04
N ASP A 104 -9.23 -2.34 10.59
CA ASP A 104 -10.42 -1.60 11.05
C ASP A 104 -11.03 -0.83 9.88
N SER A 105 -12.37 -0.91 9.72
CA SER A 105 -13.15 -0.31 8.62
C SER A 105 -14.45 0.32 9.07
#